data_AF-A0A2W6AL52-F1
#
_entry.id   AF-A0A2W6AL52-F1
#
_cell.length_a   1.000
_cell.length_b   1.000
_cell.length_c   1.000
_cell.angle_alpha   90.00
_cell.angle_beta   90.00
_cell.angle_gamma   90.00
#
_symmetry.space_group_name_H-M   'P 1'
#
loop_
_entity.id
_entity.type
_entity.pdbx_description
1 polymer ?
#
loop_
_entity_poly.entity_id
_entity_poly.type
_entity_poly.pdbx_seq_one_letter_code
_entity_poly.pdbx_strand_id
1 'polypeptide(L)'
;MDPKQSRNLQPKIVGVVGTQIALPPFISVTGPMLSALTTALGVERSILAADDQIQHAWETLPRLLSRIPPHLRSETLVRMCVAVGTGLFDSAINYAWNAAIIELRGKVRRFGLTVIPQVISKTFDEAALLDLKDAELLVLCLKLNLISEDGFFLLDQCRDVRNNF
;
A
#
# COMPACT_ATOMS: atom_id res chain seq x y z
N MET A 1 -53.06 11.17 23.45
CA MET A 1 -53.24 10.11 22.44
C MET A 1 -52.51 10.57 21.18
N ASP A 2 -51.30 10.04 20.98
CA ASP A 2 -50.64 9.97 19.67
C ASP A 2 -51.42 8.99 18.76
N PRO A 3 -51.39 9.14 17.42
CA PRO A 3 -50.42 8.32 16.69
C PRO A 3 -49.77 8.97 15.44
N LYS A 4 -48.43 8.91 15.44
CA LYS A 4 -47.54 8.41 14.37
C LYS A 4 -47.59 9.09 12.99
N GLN A 5 -46.74 10.10 12.83
CA GLN A 5 -46.20 10.51 11.53
C GLN A 5 -44.92 9.70 11.24
N SER A 6 -45.01 8.84 10.23
CA SER A 6 -43.95 7.94 9.79
C SER A 6 -42.71 8.70 9.31
N ARG A 7 -41.59 8.50 10.01
CA ARG A 7 -40.24 8.90 9.61
C ARG A 7 -39.83 8.10 8.38
N ASN A 8 -39.78 8.75 7.22
CA ASN A 8 -39.05 8.26 6.06
C ASN A 8 -37.54 8.44 6.33
N LEU A 9 -36.88 7.40 6.88
CA LEU A 9 -35.43 7.28 6.86
C LEU A 9 -35.03 6.66 5.52
N GLN A 10 -34.66 7.51 4.55
CA GLN A 10 -33.80 7.05 3.46
C GLN A 10 -32.37 6.95 3.98
N PRO A 11 -31.63 5.86 3.73
CA PRO A 11 -30.22 5.80 4.06
C PRO A 11 -29.47 6.76 3.13
N LYS A 12 -28.88 7.81 3.71
CA LYS A 12 -27.92 8.67 3.01
C LYS A 12 -26.68 7.82 2.75
N ILE A 13 -26.59 7.23 1.56
CA ILE A 13 -25.35 6.61 1.08
C ILE A 13 -24.34 7.74 0.99
N VAL A 14 -23.44 7.83 1.96
CA VAL A 14 -22.28 8.72 1.91
C VAL A 14 -21.39 8.16 0.81
N GLY A 15 -21.57 8.65 -0.41
CA GLY A 15 -20.67 8.37 -1.51
C GLY A 15 -19.28 8.87 -1.12
N VAL A 16 -18.31 7.95 -1.05
CA VAL A 16 -16.89 8.30 -0.99
C VAL A 16 -16.60 9.05 -2.30
N VAL A 17 -16.49 10.37 -2.23
CA VAL A 17 -16.02 11.19 -3.37
C VAL A 17 -14.56 10.83 -3.58
N GLY A 18 -14.31 9.81 -4.40
CA GLY A 18 -12.96 9.42 -4.79
C GLY A 18 -12.32 10.55 -5.58
N THR A 19 -11.28 11.17 -5.03
CA THR A 19 -10.44 12.10 -5.78
C THR A 19 -9.87 11.37 -6.99
N GLN A 20 -10.23 11.80 -8.20
CA GLN A 20 -9.66 11.31 -9.44
C GLN A 20 -8.16 11.61 -9.43
N ILE A 21 -7.34 10.57 -9.45
CA ILE A 21 -5.88 10.70 -9.60
C ILE A 21 -5.59 10.61 -11.08
N ALA A 22 -4.90 11.61 -11.62
CA ALA A 22 -4.36 11.57 -12.97
C ALA A 22 -2.84 11.49 -12.86
N LEU A 23 -2.24 10.43 -13.41
CA LEU A 23 -0.80 10.33 -13.58
C LEU A 23 -0.40 10.92 -14.94
N PRO A 24 0.78 11.54 -15.05
CA PRO A 24 1.25 12.07 -16.33
C PRO A 24 1.45 10.93 -17.35
N PRO A 25 1.33 11.21 -18.67
CA PRO A 25 1.73 10.26 -19.69
C PRO A 25 3.24 10.00 -19.56
N PHE A 26 3.61 8.77 -19.20
CA PHE A 26 4.99 8.45 -18.79
C PHE A 26 5.80 7.74 -19.88
N ILE A 27 5.14 6.92 -20.70
CA ILE A 27 5.81 5.92 -21.55
C ILE A 27 6.56 6.53 -22.74
N SER A 28 6.08 7.64 -23.32
CA SER A 28 6.70 8.23 -24.52
C SER A 28 8.10 8.80 -24.28
N VAL A 29 8.49 8.99 -23.01
CA VAL A 29 9.79 9.54 -22.63
C VAL A 29 10.71 8.45 -22.07
N THR A 30 10.17 7.46 -21.36
CA THR A 30 10.99 6.54 -20.57
C THR A 30 11.51 5.35 -21.34
N GLY A 31 10.73 4.74 -22.23
CA GLY A 31 11.19 3.59 -23.04
C GLY A 31 12.52 3.88 -23.78
N PRO A 32 12.62 4.99 -24.53
CA PRO A 32 13.87 5.39 -25.19
C PRO A 32 15.02 5.66 -24.22
N MET A 33 14.75 6.32 -23.07
CA MET A 33 15.76 6.57 -22.04
C MET A 33 16.31 5.27 -21.45
N LEU A 34 15.45 4.31 -21.13
CA LEU A 34 15.86 3.01 -20.58
C LEU A 34 16.69 2.21 -21.58
N SER A 35 16.32 2.26 -22.86
CA SER A 35 17.08 1.62 -23.95
C SER A 35 18.47 2.26 -24.11
N ALA A 36 18.54 3.59 -24.07
CA ALA A 36 19.82 4.31 -24.13
C ALA A 36 20.70 4.01 -22.90
N LEU A 37 20.11 3.93 -21.70
CA LEU A 37 20.83 3.62 -20.47
C LEU A 37 21.44 2.22 -20.49
N THR A 38 20.63 1.21 -20.82
CA THR A 38 21.08 -0.19 -20.87
C THR A 38 22.16 -0.39 -21.94
N THR A 39 21.99 0.26 -23.10
CA THR A 39 23.01 0.29 -24.17
C THR A 39 24.30 0.96 -23.69
N ALA A 40 24.23 2.09 -23.00
CA ALA A 40 25.41 2.80 -22.47
C ALA A 40 26.17 1.99 -21.42
N LEU A 41 25.47 1.14 -20.67
CA LEU A 41 26.06 0.23 -19.68
C LEU A 41 26.47 -1.12 -20.27
N GLY A 42 26.16 -1.40 -21.55
CA GLY A 42 26.48 -2.66 -22.21
C GLY A 42 25.70 -3.86 -21.68
N VAL A 43 24.47 -3.65 -21.20
CA VAL A 43 23.59 -4.69 -20.65
C VAL A 43 22.30 -4.80 -21.44
N GLU A 44 21.65 -5.96 -21.38
CA GLU A 44 20.38 -6.22 -22.06
C GLU A 44 19.23 -5.38 -21.50
N ARG A 45 18.32 -4.91 -22.37
CA ARG A 45 17.12 -4.15 -21.95
C ARG A 45 16.14 -4.99 -21.13
N SER A 46 16.20 -6.32 -21.25
CA SER A 46 15.34 -7.28 -20.56
C SER A 46 15.56 -7.35 -19.04
N ILE A 47 16.61 -6.71 -18.51
CA ILE A 47 16.81 -6.60 -17.05
C ILE A 47 15.74 -5.73 -16.37
N LEU A 48 15.08 -4.85 -17.14
CA LEU A 48 13.93 -4.06 -16.69
C LEU A 48 12.68 -4.54 -17.42
N ALA A 49 11.51 -4.27 -16.85
CA ALA A 49 10.24 -4.62 -17.50
C ALA A 49 10.12 -4.03 -18.91
N ALA A 50 9.49 -4.78 -19.82
CA ALA A 50 9.22 -4.33 -21.18
C ALA A 50 8.22 -3.16 -21.20
N ASP A 51 8.26 -2.35 -22.26
CA ASP A 51 7.50 -1.10 -22.33
C ASP A 51 5.98 -1.32 -22.26
N ASP A 52 5.47 -2.42 -22.82
CA ASP A 52 4.07 -2.83 -22.74
C ASP A 52 3.65 -3.18 -21.29
N GLN A 53 4.53 -3.85 -20.54
CA GLN A 53 4.31 -4.19 -19.14
C GLN A 53 4.33 -2.94 -18.25
N ILE A 54 5.29 -2.04 -18.49
CA ILE A 54 5.35 -0.73 -17.82
C ILE A 54 4.07 0.05 -18.10
N GLN A 55 3.65 0.12 -19.36
CA GLN A 55 2.45 0.84 -19.77
C GLN A 55 1.19 0.29 -19.08
N HIS A 56 1.02 -1.04 -19.12
CA HIS A 56 -0.12 -1.69 -18.48
C HIS A 56 -0.18 -1.42 -16.97
N ALA A 57 0.96 -1.51 -16.28
CA ALA A 57 1.05 -1.21 -14.86
C ALA A 57 0.73 0.27 -14.58
N TRP A 58 1.30 1.18 -15.37
CA TRP A 58 1.09 2.63 -15.24
C TRP A 58 -0.37 3.03 -15.41
N GLU A 59 -1.06 2.48 -16.40
CA GLU A 59 -2.49 2.75 -16.67
C GLU A 59 -3.41 2.25 -15.53
N THR A 60 -2.98 1.21 -14.82
CA THR A 60 -3.75 0.63 -13.71
C THR A 60 -3.58 1.41 -12.41
N LEU A 61 -2.42 2.05 -12.19
CA LEU A 61 -2.08 2.74 -10.95
C LEU A 61 -3.09 3.80 -10.50
N PRO A 62 -3.62 4.71 -11.35
CA PRO A 62 -4.56 5.74 -10.94
C PRO A 62 -5.75 5.20 -10.13
N ARG A 63 -6.33 4.09 -10.60
CA ARG A 63 -7.47 3.43 -9.96
C ARG A 63 -7.08 2.77 -8.63
N LEU A 64 -5.87 2.26 -8.51
CA LEU A 64 -5.39 1.66 -7.27
C LEU A 64 -5.08 2.74 -6.23
N LEU A 65 -4.36 3.79 -6.64
CA LEU A 65 -4.00 4.93 -5.79
C LEU A 65 -5.24 5.70 -5.32
N SER A 66 -6.32 5.76 -6.12
CA SER A 66 -7.55 6.45 -5.71
C SER A 66 -8.27 5.76 -4.55
N ARG A 67 -8.01 4.46 -4.34
CA ARG A 67 -8.52 3.69 -3.19
C ARG A 67 -7.73 3.97 -1.91
N ILE A 68 -6.54 4.57 -2.01
CA ILE A 68 -5.72 4.96 -0.86
C ILE A 68 -6.22 6.32 -0.35
N PRO A 69 -6.59 6.44 0.94
CA PRO A 69 -6.95 7.71 1.54
C PRO A 69 -5.87 8.78 1.32
N PRO A 70 -6.23 10.05 1.02
CA PRO A 70 -5.24 11.09 0.68
C PRO A 70 -4.13 11.27 1.71
N HIS A 71 -4.44 11.16 3.01
CA HIS A 71 -3.47 11.29 4.10
C HIS A 71 -2.46 10.12 4.19
N LEU A 72 -2.72 9.00 3.48
CA LEU A 72 -1.81 7.86 3.37
C LEU A 72 -1.00 7.88 2.06
N ARG A 73 -1.20 8.87 1.19
CA ARG A 73 -0.46 9.03 -0.06
C ARG A 73 0.91 9.66 0.21
N SER A 74 1.82 8.88 0.77
CA SER A 74 3.14 9.33 1.20
C SER A 74 4.15 9.48 0.06
N GLU A 75 5.29 10.11 0.36
CA GLU A 75 6.44 10.19 -0.55
C GLU A 75 6.94 8.82 -1.02
N THR A 76 6.78 7.78 -0.19
CA THR A 76 7.12 6.40 -0.55
C THR A 76 6.29 5.91 -1.75
N LEU A 77 5.01 6.31 -1.83
CA LEU A 77 4.17 5.95 -2.97
C LEU A 77 4.54 6.72 -4.25
N VAL A 78 5.12 7.92 -4.13
CA VAL A 78 5.72 8.61 -5.27
C VAL A 78 6.91 7.82 -5.80
N ARG A 79 7.81 7.35 -4.92
CA ARG A 79 8.95 6.49 -5.30
C ARG A 79 8.49 5.17 -5.92
N MET A 80 7.42 4.58 -5.38
CA MET A 80 6.76 3.42 -5.98
C MET A 80 6.31 3.71 -7.42
N CYS A 81 5.62 4.84 -7.66
CA CYS A 81 5.18 5.21 -9.01
C CYS A 81 6.38 5.37 -9.95
N VAL A 82 7.44 6.05 -9.53
CA VAL A 82 8.68 6.18 -10.33
C VAL A 82 9.25 4.82 -10.68
N ALA A 83 9.36 3.90 -9.71
CA ALA A 83 9.86 2.55 -9.93
C ALA A 83 9.00 1.76 -10.93
N VAL A 84 7.66 1.86 -10.85
CA VAL A 84 6.75 1.26 -11.85
C VAL A 84 7.02 1.85 -13.24
N GLY A 85 7.11 3.18 -13.33
CA GLY A 85 7.35 3.86 -14.59
C GLY A 85 8.66 3.44 -15.25
N THR A 86 9.71 3.20 -14.47
CA THR A 86 11.02 2.79 -14.99
C THR A 86 11.17 1.27 -15.13
N GLY A 87 10.12 0.48 -14.86
CA GLY A 87 10.16 -0.98 -14.96
C GLY A 87 10.93 -1.70 -13.85
N LEU A 88 11.19 -1.04 -12.71
CA LEU A 88 11.82 -1.61 -11.50
C LEU A 88 10.74 -2.15 -10.56
N PHE A 89 10.10 -3.25 -10.93
CA PHE A 89 8.94 -3.79 -10.22
C PHE A 89 9.28 -4.38 -8.84
N ASP A 90 10.48 -4.94 -8.67
CA ASP A 90 11.03 -5.36 -7.38
C ASP A 90 11.02 -4.18 -6.39
N SER A 91 11.52 -3.02 -6.83
CA SER A 91 11.62 -1.82 -6.03
C SER A 91 10.23 -1.23 -5.77
N ALA A 92 9.34 -1.27 -6.76
CA ALA A 92 7.94 -0.87 -6.58
C ALA A 92 7.23 -1.70 -5.50
N ILE A 93 7.37 -3.03 -5.52
CA ILE A 93 6.80 -3.93 -4.51
C ILE A 93 7.37 -3.58 -3.13
N ASN A 94 8.68 -3.36 -3.03
CA ASN A 94 9.32 -2.95 -1.78
C ASN A 94 8.78 -1.62 -1.25
N TYR A 95 8.59 -0.61 -2.09
CA TYR A 95 8.01 0.67 -1.66
C TYR A 95 6.55 0.52 -1.22
N ALA A 96 5.73 -0.23 -1.95
CA ALA A 96 4.35 -0.51 -1.57
C ALA A 96 4.27 -1.23 -0.22
N TRP A 97 5.12 -2.24 -0.02
CA TRP A 97 5.23 -2.97 1.24
C TRP A 97 5.63 -2.07 2.41
N ASN A 98 6.66 -1.25 2.23
CA ASN A 98 7.13 -0.33 3.26
C ASN A 98 6.04 0.67 3.66
N ALA A 99 5.27 1.20 2.70
CA ALA A 99 4.15 2.08 2.99
C ALA A 99 3.07 1.38 3.84
N ALA A 100 2.77 0.10 3.56
CA ALA A 100 1.83 -0.69 4.34
C ALA A 100 2.33 -0.92 5.78
N ILE A 101 3.60 -1.30 5.96
CA ILE A 101 4.21 -1.51 7.28
C ILE A 101 4.19 -0.24 8.12
N ILE A 102 4.54 0.91 7.53
CA ILE A 102 4.49 2.20 8.22
C ILE A 102 3.08 2.49 8.74
N GLU A 103 2.06 2.29 7.91
CA GLU A 103 0.67 2.54 8.32
C GLU A 103 0.19 1.53 9.38
N LEU A 104 0.56 0.25 9.27
CA LEU A 104 0.23 -0.76 10.29
C LEU A 104 0.84 -0.39 11.66
N ARG A 105 2.11 0.03 11.68
CA ARG A 105 2.73 0.54 12.91
C ARG A 105 2.01 1.77 13.44
N GLY A 106 1.61 2.68 12.55
CA GLY A 106 0.79 3.83 12.89
C GLY A 106 -0.53 3.44 13.56
N LYS A 107 -1.22 2.42 13.04
CA LYS A 107 -2.45 1.88 13.65
C LYS A 107 -2.20 1.29 15.03
N VAL A 108 -1.14 0.51 15.20
CA VAL A 108 -0.76 -0.07 16.50
C VAL A 108 -0.49 1.03 17.54
N ARG A 109 0.23 2.10 17.16
CA ARG A 109 0.45 3.27 18.03
C ARG A 109 -0.86 3.94 18.43
N ARG A 110 -1.76 4.17 17.46
CA ARG A 110 -3.06 4.84 17.69
C ARG A 110 -4.02 4.01 18.54
N PHE A 111 -3.97 2.68 18.43
CA PHE A 111 -4.75 1.79 19.29
C PHE A 111 -4.36 1.94 20.77
N GLY A 112 -3.09 2.24 21.03
CA GLY A 112 -2.56 2.57 22.34
C GLY A 112 -1.60 1.50 22.87
N LEU A 113 -0.35 1.87 23.07
CA LEU A 113 0.71 0.97 23.56
C LEU A 113 0.39 0.39 24.95
N THR A 114 -0.43 1.08 25.76
CA THR A 114 -0.83 0.64 27.09
C THR A 114 -1.84 -0.51 27.08
N VAL A 115 -2.61 -0.68 26.00
CA VAL A 115 -3.65 -1.71 25.89
C VAL A 115 -3.05 -3.03 25.39
N ILE A 116 -2.03 -2.95 24.53
CA ILE A 116 -1.41 -4.11 23.90
C ILE A 116 -0.92 -5.16 24.92
N PRO A 117 -0.25 -4.80 26.04
CA PRO A 117 0.18 -5.76 27.04
C PRO A 117 -0.92 -6.64 27.62
N GLN A 118 -2.15 -6.13 27.69
CA GLN A 118 -3.31 -6.88 28.19
C GLN A 118 -3.76 -7.94 27.18
N VAL A 119 -3.59 -7.68 25.88
CA VAL A 119 -3.97 -8.58 24.79
C VAL A 119 -2.93 -9.67 24.56
N ILE A 120 -1.64 -9.34 24.64
CA ILE A 120 -0.55 -10.28 24.35
C ILE A 120 0.11 -10.87 25.61
N SER A 121 -0.33 -10.46 26.81
CA SER A 121 0.20 -10.87 28.11
C SER A 121 1.73 -10.70 28.24
N LYS A 122 2.27 -9.63 27.66
CA LYS A 122 3.71 -9.30 27.65
C LYS A 122 3.91 -7.78 27.69
N THR A 123 5.05 -7.33 28.21
CA THR A 123 5.43 -5.92 28.11
C THR A 123 5.55 -5.50 26.66
N PHE A 124 4.96 -4.35 26.32
CA PHE A 124 4.99 -3.82 24.96
C PHE A 124 5.06 -2.30 25.02
N ASP A 125 6.12 -1.75 24.46
CA ASP A 125 6.36 -0.32 24.38
C ASP A 125 6.72 0.09 22.94
N GLU A 126 7.11 1.34 22.77
CA GLU A 126 7.45 1.90 21.46
C GLU A 126 8.70 1.23 20.87
N ALA A 127 9.68 0.86 21.71
CA ALA A 127 10.88 0.16 21.28
C ALA A 127 10.54 -1.24 20.79
N ALA A 128 9.74 -1.98 21.55
CA ALA A 128 9.23 -3.30 21.15
C ALA A 128 8.45 -3.22 19.82
N LEU A 129 7.65 -2.16 19.62
CA LEU A 129 6.99 -1.95 18.33
C LEU A 129 8.00 -1.79 17.21
N LEU A 130 9.01 -0.93 17.35
CA LEU A 130 10.01 -0.69 16.31
C LEU A 130 10.82 -1.94 15.95
N ASP A 131 11.12 -2.79 16.93
CA ASP A 131 11.93 -4.00 16.76
C ASP A 131 11.15 -5.21 16.19
N LEU A 132 9.81 -5.15 16.16
CA LEU A 132 8.99 -6.24 15.60
C LEU A 132 9.34 -6.49 14.14
N LYS A 133 9.51 -7.76 13.76
CA LYS A 133 9.58 -8.13 12.35
C LYS A 133 8.22 -7.94 11.69
N ASP A 134 8.21 -7.69 10.38
CA ASP A 134 6.97 -7.46 9.62
C ASP A 134 5.93 -8.58 9.80
N ALA A 135 6.38 -9.85 9.82
CA ALA A 135 5.49 -10.99 10.05
C ALA A 135 4.85 -10.97 11.45
N GLU A 136 5.62 -10.60 12.47
CA GLU A 136 5.12 -10.48 13.85
C GLU A 136 4.17 -9.29 13.99
N LEU A 137 4.46 -8.18 13.29
CA LEU A 137 3.56 -7.03 13.20
C LEU A 137 2.21 -7.42 12.58
N LEU A 138 2.19 -8.19 11.49
CA LEU A 138 0.94 -8.65 10.88
C LEU A 138 0.12 -9.47 11.87
N VAL A 139 0.75 -10.43 12.57
CA VAL A 139 0.09 -11.28 13.57
C VAL A 139 -0.46 -10.43 14.71
N LEU A 140 0.30 -9.42 15.17
CA LEU A 140 -0.17 -8.49 16.19
C LEU A 140 -1.38 -7.69 15.70
N CYS A 141 -1.33 -7.13 14.49
CA CYS A 141 -2.45 -6.39 13.91
C CYS A 141 -3.72 -7.24 13.79
N LEU A 142 -3.59 -8.53 13.45
CA LEU A 142 -4.71 -9.47 13.42
C LEU A 142 -5.28 -9.70 14.83
N LYS A 143 -4.42 -9.98 15.83
CA LYS A 143 -4.84 -10.18 17.23
C LYS A 143 -5.54 -8.97 17.84
N LEU A 144 -5.10 -7.77 17.46
CA LEU A 144 -5.71 -6.50 17.87
C LEU A 144 -6.94 -6.12 17.02
N ASN A 145 -7.33 -6.97 16.06
CA ASN A 145 -8.43 -6.73 15.12
C ASN A 145 -8.28 -5.41 14.33
N LEU A 146 -7.04 -4.99 14.06
CA LEU A 146 -6.70 -3.81 13.26
C LEU A 146 -6.75 -4.10 11.75
N ILE A 147 -6.70 -5.38 11.40
CA ILE A 147 -6.89 -5.95 10.07
C ILE A 147 -7.78 -7.19 10.20
N SER A 148 -8.55 -7.51 9.14
CA SER A 148 -9.33 -8.74 9.06
C SER A 148 -8.46 -9.95 8.72
N GLU A 149 -9.00 -11.15 8.84
CA GLU A 149 -8.36 -12.39 8.39
C GLU A 149 -8.04 -12.35 6.89
N ASP A 150 -8.98 -11.90 6.06
CA ASP A 150 -8.75 -11.68 4.61
C ASP A 150 -7.62 -10.67 4.37
N GLY A 151 -7.61 -9.58 5.15
CA GLY A 151 -6.57 -8.56 5.06
C GLY A 151 -5.20 -9.12 5.45
N PHE A 152 -5.14 -9.94 6.49
CA PHE A 152 -3.94 -10.65 6.91
C PHE A 152 -3.46 -11.59 5.80
N PHE A 153 -4.34 -12.41 5.23
CA PHE A 153 -4.02 -13.34 4.16
C PHE A 153 -3.43 -12.64 2.93
N LEU A 154 -4.07 -11.55 2.47
CA LEU A 154 -3.57 -10.76 1.34
C LEU A 154 -2.22 -10.09 1.64
N LEU A 155 -2.04 -9.54 2.84
CA LEU A 155 -0.78 -8.92 3.23
C LEU A 155 0.34 -9.95 3.38
N ASP A 156 0.04 -11.15 3.86
CA ASP A 156 1.03 -12.21 3.96
C ASP A 156 1.48 -12.70 2.58
N GLN A 157 0.56 -12.80 1.61
CA GLN A 157 0.95 -13.05 0.21
C GLN A 157 1.84 -11.94 -0.34
N CYS A 158 1.51 -10.67 -0.10
CA CYS A 158 2.37 -9.56 -0.52
C CYS A 158 3.77 -9.62 0.11
N ARG A 159 3.87 -10.05 1.37
CA ARG A 159 5.14 -10.28 2.08
C ARG A 159 5.96 -11.37 1.42
N ASP A 160 5.31 -12.49 1.09
CA ASP A 160 5.96 -13.63 0.45
C ASP A 160 6.43 -13.29 -0.95
N VAL A 161 5.61 -12.57 -1.73
CA VAL A 161 6.01 -11.98 -3.02
C VAL A 161 7.28 -11.14 -2.82
N ARG A 162 7.26 -10.15 -1.92
CA ARG A 162 8.42 -9.27 -1.64
C ARG A 162 9.71 -10.04 -1.28
N ASN A 163 9.60 -11.13 -0.53
CA ASN A 163 10.77 -11.88 -0.06
C ASN A 163 11.37 -12.81 -1.12
N ASN A 164 10.66 -13.07 -2.22
CA ASN A 164 11.10 -13.95 -3.29
C ASN A 164 11.52 -13.19 -4.57
N PHE A 165 11.68 -11.87 -4.50
CA PHE A 165 12.26 -11.03 -5.56
C PHE A 165 13.65 -10.51 -5.16
#